data_AF-A0A2M7U206-F1
#
_entry.id   AF-A0A2M7U206-F1
#
_cell.length_a   1.000
_cell.length_b   1.000
_cell.length_c   1.000
_cell.angle_alpha   90.00
_cell.angle_beta   90.00
_cell.angle_gamma   90.00
#
_symmetry.space_group_name_H-M   'P 1'
#
loop_
_entity.id
_entity.type
_entity.pdbx_description
1 polymer ?
#
loop_
_entity_poly.entity_id
_entity_poly.type
_entity_poly.pdbx_seq_one_letter_code
_entity_poly.pdbx_strand_id
1 'polypeptide(L)'
;MKILFGHYELCKCLDKLGFVPEKQHGTSHVKFSTPKGHTVPKGSRPFIIVIYNKKQYHPHTCSSYLRQIVQLGFDRDIVITYLQDQY
;
A
#
# COMPACT_ATOMS: atom_id res chain seq x y z
N MET A 1 -0.82 13.94 -11.73
CA MET A 1 -1.88 13.80 -10.71
C MET A 1 -1.22 13.58 -9.35
N LYS A 2 -1.47 14.47 -8.36
CA LYS A 2 -1.00 14.30 -6.97
C LYS A 2 -2.17 13.74 -6.17
N ILE A 3 -2.02 12.52 -5.65
CA ILE A 3 -3.04 11.88 -4.80
C ILE A 3 -2.53 11.97 -3.36
N LEU A 4 -3.40 12.39 -2.46
CA LEU A 4 -3.13 12.49 -1.03
C LEU A 4 -4.03 11.50 -0.32
N PHE A 5 -3.45 10.74 0.61
CA PHE A 5 -4.14 9.75 1.41
C PHE A 5 -3.43 9.56 2.74
N GLY A 6 -4.12 8.97 3.72
CA GLY A 6 -3.59 8.56 5.00
C GLY A 6 -3.39 7.05 5.09
N HIS A 7 -3.12 6.60 6.31
CA HIS A 7 -2.94 5.17 6.57
C HIS A 7 -4.22 4.36 6.34
N TYR A 8 -5.39 4.95 6.60
CA TYR A 8 -6.66 4.24 6.51
C TYR A 8 -6.99 3.88 5.05
N GLU A 9 -6.91 4.85 4.15
CA GLU A 9 -7.16 4.64 2.72
C GLU A 9 -6.11 3.69 2.13
N LEU A 10 -4.84 3.80 2.54
CA LEU A 10 -3.80 2.87 2.10
C LEU A 10 -4.08 1.44 2.58
N CYS A 11 -4.45 1.24 3.85
CA CYS A 11 -4.80 -0.09 4.36
C CYS A 11 -6.02 -0.68 3.64
N LYS A 12 -7.08 0.12 3.40
CA LYS A 12 -8.26 -0.32 2.62
C LYS A 12 -7.87 -0.72 1.20
N CYS A 13 -7.02 0.06 0.55
CA CYS A 13 -6.49 -0.28 -0.77
C CYS A 13 -5.71 -1.61 -0.74
N LEU A 14 -4.82 -1.80 0.23
CA LEU A 14 -4.01 -3.02 0.34
C LEU A 14 -4.88 -4.25 0.63
N ASP A 15 -5.90 -4.12 1.47
CA ASP A 15 -6.88 -5.17 1.75
C ASP A 15 -7.65 -5.58 0.48
N LYS A 16 -8.15 -4.61 -0.30
CA LYS A 16 -8.81 -4.87 -1.60
C LYS A 16 -7.89 -5.54 -2.62
N LEU A 17 -6.59 -5.28 -2.55
CA LEU A 17 -5.57 -5.91 -3.40
C LEU A 17 -5.13 -7.29 -2.86
N GLY A 18 -5.66 -7.73 -1.71
CA GLY A 18 -5.36 -9.03 -1.11
C GLY A 18 -4.05 -9.09 -0.33
N PHE A 19 -3.44 -7.94 0.02
CA PHE A 19 -2.28 -7.94 0.89
C PHE A 19 -2.68 -8.34 2.32
N VAL A 20 -1.79 -9.08 2.99
CA VAL A 20 -2.04 -9.56 4.34
C VAL A 20 -1.14 -8.81 5.32
N PRO A 21 -1.69 -8.13 6.34
CA PRO A 21 -0.89 -7.51 7.39
C PRO A 21 -0.25 -8.58 8.28
N GLU A 22 1.05 -8.46 8.51
CA GLU A 22 1.76 -9.26 9.50
C GLU A 22 1.60 -8.63 10.88
N LYS A 23 1.33 -9.46 11.90
CA LYS A 23 1.26 -9.01 13.29
C LYS A 23 2.61 -8.43 13.71
N GLN A 24 2.61 -7.16 14.14
CA GLN A 24 3.75 -6.54 14.78
C GLN A 24 3.36 -6.01 16.16
N HIS A 25 4.28 -6.12 17.12
CA HIS A 25 4.10 -5.64 18.49
C HIS A 25 5.04 -4.45 18.73
N GLY A 26 4.50 -3.34 19.26
CA GLY A 26 5.30 -2.21 19.74
C GLY A 26 5.81 -1.22 18.69
N THR A 27 5.30 -1.23 17.46
CA THR A 27 5.69 -0.28 16.40
C THR A 27 4.50 0.24 15.60
N SER A 28 4.61 1.47 15.10
CA SER A 28 3.66 2.08 14.17
C SER A 28 3.88 1.67 12.71
N HIS A 29 4.89 0.85 12.43
CA HIS A 29 5.15 0.33 11.11
C HIS A 29 4.57 -1.08 11.02
N VAL A 30 3.79 -1.37 9.99
CA VAL A 30 3.21 -2.70 9.79
C VAL A 30 3.60 -3.20 8.42
N LYS A 31 4.12 -4.43 8.37
CA LYS A 31 4.47 -5.09 7.11
C LYS A 31 3.22 -5.74 6.51
N PHE A 32 2.97 -5.46 5.24
CA PHE A 32 1.94 -6.08 4.42
C PHE A 32 2.61 -6.96 3.38
N SER A 33 2.35 -8.26 3.42
CA SER A 33 2.88 -9.21 2.46
C SER A 33 1.94 -9.34 1.26
N THR A 34 2.51 -9.52 0.07
CA THR A 34 1.73 -9.68 -1.17
C THR A 34 0.82 -10.92 -1.12
N PRO A 35 -0.34 -10.91 -1.79
CA PRO A 35 -1.25 -12.05 -1.85
C PRO A 35 -0.56 -13.32 -2.33
N LYS A 36 -0.99 -14.47 -1.78
CA LYS A 36 -0.50 -15.79 -2.21
C LYS A 36 -0.86 -16.01 -3.68
N GLY A 37 0.10 -16.47 -4.48
CA GLY A 37 -0.10 -16.72 -5.91
C GLY A 37 0.13 -15.50 -6.82
N HIS A 38 0.40 -14.32 -6.25
CA HIS A 38 0.79 -13.15 -7.05
C HIS A 38 2.26 -13.20 -7.43
N THR A 39 2.55 -13.07 -8.73
CA THR A 39 3.91 -13.08 -9.26
C THR A 39 4.54 -11.70 -9.08
N VAL A 40 5.43 -11.57 -8.10
CA VAL A 40 6.20 -10.35 -7.87
C VAL A 40 7.36 -10.27 -8.88
N PRO A 41 7.61 -9.11 -9.51
CA PRO A 41 8.74 -8.93 -10.42
C PRO A 41 10.09 -9.27 -9.78
N LYS A 42 11.00 -9.88 -10.55
CA LYS A 42 12.32 -10.32 -10.06
C LYS A 42 13.11 -9.13 -9.52
N GLY A 43 13.62 -9.26 -8.29
CA GLY A 43 14.39 -8.21 -7.60
C GLY A 43 13.54 -7.24 -6.75
N SER A 44 12.21 -7.33 -6.81
CA SER A 44 11.32 -6.58 -5.92
C SER A 44 11.12 -7.31 -4.59
N ARG A 45 10.95 -6.55 -3.51
CA ARG A 45 10.60 -7.09 -2.19
C ARG A 45 9.11 -7.39 -2.14
N PRO A 46 8.64 -8.62 -1.82
CA PRO A 46 7.23 -9.01 -1.89
C PRO A 46 6.40 -8.49 -0.68
N PHE A 47 6.66 -7.26 -0.24
CA PHE A 47 5.97 -6.65 0.88
C PHE A 47 6.05 -5.13 0.83
N ILE A 48 5.16 -4.47 1.57
CA ILE A 48 5.14 -3.02 1.78
C ILE A 48 5.14 -2.75 3.28
N ILE A 49 5.86 -1.73 3.74
CA ILE A 49 5.83 -1.27 5.13
C ILE A 49 4.97 -0.02 5.23
N VAL A 50 3.83 -0.13 5.90
CA VAL A 50 2.85 0.94 6.08
C VAL A 50 3.08 1.63 7.42
N ILE A 51 3.12 2.96 7.43
CA ILE A 51 3.23 3.76 8.66
C ILE A 51 1.82 4.10 9.16
N TYR A 52 1.41 3.51 10.27
CA TYR A 52 0.09 3.68 10.86
C TYR A 52 -0.08 5.04 11.56
N ASN A 53 -1.32 5.35 11.93
CA ASN A 53 -1.69 6.55 12.69
C ASN A 53 -1.33 7.88 11.99
N LYS A 54 -1.21 7.86 10.67
CA LYS A 54 -1.07 9.07 9.85
C LYS A 54 -2.41 9.38 9.21
N LYS A 55 -3.01 10.51 9.58
CA LYS A 55 -4.24 11.01 8.95
C LYS A 55 -4.00 11.34 7.46
N GLN A 56 -2.82 11.85 7.14
CA GLN A 56 -2.40 12.13 5.78
C GLN A 56 -0.89 11.98 5.70
N TYR A 57 -0.40 11.36 4.64
CA TYR A 57 1.03 11.29 4.36
C TYR A 57 1.52 12.53 3.61
N HIS A 58 2.84 12.77 3.66
CA HIS A 58 3.47 13.76 2.80
C HIS A 58 3.27 13.37 1.31
N PRO A 59 3.11 14.33 0.37
CA PRO A 59 2.94 14.02 -1.06
C PRO A 59 4.00 13.09 -1.65
N HIS A 60 5.27 13.23 -1.22
CA HIS A 60 6.35 12.31 -1.62
C HIS A 60 6.15 10.89 -1.10
N THR A 61 5.64 10.74 0.13
CA THR A 61 5.32 9.44 0.73
C THR A 61 4.15 8.78 0.01
N CYS A 62 3.08 9.53 -0.32
CA CYS A 62 1.98 9.03 -1.15
C CYS A 62 2.48 8.49 -2.49
N SER A 63 3.32 9.27 -3.18
CA SER A 63 3.93 8.88 -4.45
C SER A 63 4.82 7.64 -4.32
N SER A 64 5.54 7.51 -3.21
CA SER A 64 6.39 6.35 -2.91
C SER A 64 5.56 5.08 -2.73
N TYR A 65 4.46 5.14 -1.97
CA TYR A 65 3.57 4.00 -1.79
C TYR A 65 2.92 3.55 -3.10
N LEU A 66 2.39 4.48 -3.89
CA LEU A 66 1.84 4.17 -5.21
C LEU A 66 2.88 3.49 -6.10
N ARG A 67 4.12 4.02 -6.13
CA ARG A 67 5.21 3.43 -6.91
C ARG A 67 5.54 2.02 -6.45
N GLN A 68 5.62 1.79 -5.15
CA GLN A 68 5.90 0.46 -4.60
C GLN A 68 4.83 -0.55 -5.01
N ILE A 69 3.54 -0.20 -4.87
CA ILE A 69 2.43 -1.10 -5.25
C ILE A 69 2.49 -1.42 -6.75
N VAL A 70 2.73 -0.41 -7.60
CA VAL A 70 2.86 -0.63 -9.06
C VAL A 70 4.09 -1.47 -9.40
N GLN A 71 5.22 -1.28 -8.70
CA GLN A 71 6.43 -2.10 -8.87
C GLN A 71 6.25 -3.55 -8.43
N LEU A 72 5.22 -3.83 -7.62
CA LEU A 72 4.83 -5.20 -7.30
C LEU A 72 3.94 -5.83 -8.38
N GLY A 73 3.59 -5.11 -9.45
CA GLY A 73 2.84 -5.63 -10.59
C GLY A 73 1.33 -5.38 -10.51
N PHE A 74 0.87 -4.50 -9.61
CA PHE A 74 -0.53 -4.08 -9.58
C PHE A 74 -0.79 -2.93 -10.54
N ASP A 75 -1.96 -2.95 -11.18
CA ASP A 75 -2.35 -1.91 -12.13
C ASP A 75 -2.49 -0.55 -11.44
N ARG A 76 -1.92 0.47 -12.06
CA ARG A 76 -1.87 1.82 -11.48
C ARG A 76 -3.25 2.42 -11.32
N ASP A 77 -4.13 2.27 -12.30
CA ASP A 77 -5.43 2.93 -12.31
C ASP A 77 -6.39 2.26 -11.31
N ILE A 78 -6.29 0.94 -11.15
CA ILE A 78 -6.98 0.20 -10.08
C ILE A 78 -6.53 0.71 -8.70
N VAL A 79 -5.22 0.84 -8.48
CA VAL A 79 -4.67 1.31 -7.19
C VAL A 79 -5.14 2.74 -6.87
N ILE A 80 -5.13 3.63 -7.86
CA ILE A 80 -5.62 5.00 -7.71
C ILE A 80 -7.11 5.00 -7.34
N THR A 81 -7.91 4.19 -8.04
CA THR A 81 -9.34 4.05 -7.76
C THR A 81 -9.58 3.61 -6.31
N TYR A 82 -8.84 2.61 -5.83
CA TYR A 82 -9.00 2.12 -4.45
C TYR A 82 -8.53 3.12 -3.39
N LEU A 83 -7.48 3.90 -3.66
CA LEU A 83 -7.00 4.95 -2.75
C LEU A 83 -7.95 6.14 -2.65
N GLN A 84 -8.76 6.39 -3.68
CA GLN A 84 -9.72 7.49 -3.73
C GLN A 84 -11.15 7.06 -3.37
N ASP A 85 -11.37 5.78 -3.09
CA ASP A 85 -12.70 5.24 -2.78
C ASP A 85 -13.14 5.63 -1.36
N GLN A 86 -13.84 6.76 -1.27
CA GLN A 86 -14.27 7.46 -0.05
C GLN A 86 -15.64 7.02 0.51
N TYR A 87 -16.11 5.81 0.20
CA TYR A 87 -17.37 5.27 0.72
C TYR A 87 -17.16 3.98 1.53
#